data_AF-A0A6J7S9B6-F1
#
_entry.id   AF-A0A6J7S9B6-F1
#
_cell.length_a   1.000
_cell.length_b   1.000
_cell.length_c   1.000
_cell.angle_alpha   90.00
_cell.angle_beta   90.00
_cell.angle_gamma   90.00
#
_symmetry.space_group_name_H-M   'P 1'
#
loop_
_entity.id
_entity.type
_entity.pdbx_description
1 polymer ?
#
loop_
_entity_poly.entity_id
_entity_poly.type
_entity_poly.pdbx_seq_one_letter_code
_entity_poly.pdbx_strand_id
1 'polypeptide(L)' 'MLATYVVETKGTQEYRFTTAEFVSRFETAYGQSAASELAAIFQ' A
#
# COMPACT_ATOMS: atom_id res chain seq x y z
N MET A 1 3.71 0.91 -0.33
CA MET A 1 4.81 1.53 0.44
C MET A 1 4.29 1.93 1.82
N LEU A 2 4.59 1.17 2.89
CA LEU A 2 4.04 1.49 4.23
C LEU A 2 4.65 2.77 4.82
N ALA A 3 5.94 2.99 4.59
CA ALA A 3 6.64 4.21 5.04
C ALA A 3 5.99 5.50 4.49
N THR A 4 5.47 5.44 3.26
CA THR A 4 4.83 6.59 2.61
C THR A 4 3.55 7.02 3.34
N TYR A 5 2.74 6.07 3.84
CA TYR A 5 1.55 6.40 4.66
C TYR A 5 1.92 7.18 5.94
N VAL A 6 3.05 6.85 6.55
CA VAL A 6 3.54 7.49 7.78
C VAL A 6 4.09 8.89 7.50
N VAL A 7 4.79 9.08 6.39
CA VAL A 7 5.34 10.39 6.00
C VAL A 7 4.25 11.36 5.53
N GLU A 8 3.18 10.84 4.90
CA GLU A 8 2.08 11.63 4.34
C GLU A 8 1.02 12.06 5.38
N THR A 9 1.07 11.49 6.60
CA THR A 9 0.10 11.80 7.66
C THR A 9 0.79 12.46 8.84
N LYS A 10 0.14 13.45 9.47
CA LYS A 10 0.63 13.99 10.75
C LYS A 10 0.49 12.92 11.83
N GLY A 11 1.54 12.72 12.63
CA GLY A 11 1.56 11.68 13.66
C GLY A 11 1.93 10.30 13.10
N THR A 12 2.64 9.49 13.89
CA THR A 12 3.28 8.25 13.40
C THR A 12 2.31 7.10 13.10
N GLN A 13 1.05 7.20 13.56
CA GLN A 13 0.04 6.13 13.49
C GLN A 13 -1.36 6.62 13.07
N GLU A 14 -1.47 7.85 12.55
CA GLU A 14 -2.78 8.41 12.19
C GLU A 14 -3.21 8.07 10.75
N TYR A 15 -2.39 7.29 10.02
CA TYR A 15 -2.69 6.90 8.66
C TYR A 15 -3.84 5.89 8.60
N ARG A 16 -4.67 6.01 7.57
CA ARG A 16 -5.69 5.00 7.25
C ARG A 16 -5.11 4.06 6.22
N PHE A 17 -5.13 2.77 6.52
CA PHE A 17 -4.65 1.74 5.62
C PHE A 17 -5.83 0.90 5.14
N THR A 18 -5.93 0.73 3.82
CA THR A 18 -6.78 -0.30 3.22
C THR A 18 -5.95 -1.12 2.24
N THR A 19 -6.21 -2.43 2.21
CA THR A 19 -5.55 -3.34 1.29
C THR A 19 -5.74 -2.91 -0.16
N ALA A 20 -6.96 -2.53 -0.54
CA ALA A 20 -7.29 -2.12 -1.91
C ALA A 20 -6.48 -0.90 -2.37
N GLU A 21 -6.41 0.15 -1.56
CA GLU A 21 -5.61 1.34 -1.86
C GLU A 21 -4.12 1.00 -1.91
N PHE A 22 -3.63 0.20 -0.96
CA PHE A 22 -2.23 -0.21 -0.94
C PHE A 22 -1.81 -0.97 -2.19
N VAL A 23 -2.60 -1.95 -2.63
CA VAL A 23 -2.32 -2.75 -3.83
C VAL A 23 -2.35 -1.87 -5.08
N SER A 24 -3.31 -0.97 -5.21
CA SER A 24 -3.40 -0.03 -6.34
C SER A 24 -2.18 0.92 -6.42
N ARG A 25 -1.76 1.48 -5.27
CA ARG A 25 -0.54 2.31 -5.21
C ARG A 25 0.72 1.49 -5.49
N PHE A 26 0.74 0.24 -5.07
CA PHE A 26 1.87 -0.67 -5.31
C PHE A 26 1.99 -1.04 -6.79
N GLU A 27 0.87 -1.31 -7.47
CA GLU A 27 0.80 -1.57 -8.91
C GLU A 27 1.38 -0.40 -9.72
N THR A 28 1.02 0.84 -9.36
CA THR A 28 1.53 2.03 -10.03
C THR A 28 3.05 2.15 -9.92
N ALA A 29 3.64 1.73 -8.79
CA ALA A 29 5.06 1.87 -8.53
C ALA A 29 5.92 0.68 -9.01
N TYR A 30 5.37 -0.54 -8.97
CA TYR A 30 6.12 -1.79 -9.17
C TYR A 30 5.52 -2.70 -10.26
N GLY A 31 4.38 -2.32 -10.85
CA GLY A 31 3.70 -3.04 -11.92
C GLY A 31 2.71 -4.11 -11.45
N GLN A 32 1.87 -4.56 -12.39
CA GLN A 32 0.78 -5.52 -12.17
C GLN A 32 1.25 -6.87 -11.61
N SER A 33 2.38 -7.39 -12.09
CA SER A 33 2.86 -8.71 -11.66
C SER A 33 3.11 -8.74 -10.14
N ALA A 34 3.87 -7.76 -9.66
CA ALA A 34 4.21 -7.66 -8.24
C ALA A 34 2.98 -7.30 -7.38
N ALA A 35 2.05 -6.50 -7.91
CA ALA A 35 0.79 -6.20 -7.22
C ALA A 35 -0.10 -7.45 -7.06
N SER A 36 -0.12 -8.33 -8.06
CA SER A 36 -0.91 -9.56 -8.04
C SER A 36 -0.38 -10.56 -7.00
N GLU A 37 0.94 -10.65 -6.84
CA GLU A 37 1.56 -11.43 -5.77
C GLU A 37 1.15 -10.93 -4.37
N LEU A 38 1.16 -9.61 -4.18
CA LEU A 38 0.73 -8.99 -2.91
C LEU A 38 -0.76 -9.17 -2.64
N ALA A 39 -1.61 -9.04 -3.66
CA ALA A 39 -3.05 -9.24 -3.53
C ALA A 39 -3.40 -10.68 -3.09
N ALA A 40 -2.61 -11.68 -3.51
CA ALA A 40 -2.80 -13.06 -3.09
C ALA A 40 -2.47 -13.30 -1.60
N ILE A 41 -1.65 -12.44 -0.97
CA ILE A 41 -1.26 -12.53 0.44
C ILE A 41 -2.30 -11.87 1.35
N PHE A 42 -2.89 -10.77 0.92
CA PHE A 42 -3.92 -10.06 1.68
C PHE A 42 -5.31 -10.68 1.43
N GLN A 43 -5.62 -11.78 2.13
CA GLN A 43 -6.97 -12.39 2.16
C GLN A 43 -7.89 -11.69 3.16
#